data_AF-Q7T046-F1
#
_entry.id   AF-Q7T046-F1
#
_cell.length_a   1.000
_cell.length_b   1.000
_cell.length_c   1.000
_cell.angle_alpha   90.00
_cell.angle_beta   90.00
_cell.angle_gamma   90.00
#
_symmetry.space_group_name_H-M   'P 1'
#
loop_
_entity.id
_entity.type
_entity.pdbx_description
1 polymer ?
#
loop_
_entity_poly.entity_id
_entity_poly.type
_entity_poly.pdbx_seq_one_letter_code
_entity_poly.pdbx_strand_id
1 'polypeptide(L)'
;MMQVLLVTISLAVFPYQGSSIILESGNVNDYEVVYPQKITALPEEAVQQPEQKYEDTMQYEFEVNGEPVVLHLEKNKDLFSEDYSETRYSPDGRETTTKPPVQDHCYYHGRIQNDAYSSASISACNGLKGHFKLQGETYLIEPLKIPDSEAHAVYKYENIEKEDEAPKMCGVTQTNWESDEPIKKASQLVATSAKRKFHKTFIELVIVVDHRVVKKYDSAATNTKIYEIVNTVNEIFIPLNIRLTLIGVEFWCNRDLINVTSSADDTLDSFGEWRGSDLLNRKRHDNAQLFTDMKFDLSTLGITFLDGMCQAYRSVGIVQEHGNKNFKTAVIMAHELGHNLGMYHDRKNCICNDSSCIMSAVLSSQPSKLFSNCSNHDYRRYLTTYKPKCILNPPLRKDIASPPICGNEIWEEGEECDCGSPKDCQNPCCDAATCKLTPGAECGNGLCCEKCKIKTAGTVCRRARDECDVPEHCTGQSAECPADGFHANGQPCQNNNGYCYNGDCPIMTKQCISLFGSRATVAEDSCFQENQKGSYYGYCRKENGRKIPCAPQDIKCGRLYCLDNSPGNKNPCKMHYRCRDQHKGMVEPGTKCEDGKVCNNKRQCVDVNTAY
;
A
#
# COMPACT_ATOMS: atom_id res chain seq x y z
N MET A 1 -13.52 -67.87 44.62
CA MET A 1 -14.87 -67.50 44.12
C MET A 1 -15.02 -65.99 44.27
N MET A 2 -15.54 -65.32 43.23
CA MET A 2 -15.60 -63.87 42.98
C MET A 2 -14.35 -63.23 42.33
N GLN A 3 -14.32 -63.28 40.99
CA GLN A 3 -13.61 -62.32 40.13
C GLN A 3 -14.53 -61.12 39.89
N VAL A 4 -14.01 -59.90 40.08
CA VAL A 4 -14.62 -58.64 39.67
C VAL A 4 -13.91 -58.20 38.38
N LEU A 5 -14.66 -58.09 37.28
CA LEU A 5 -14.23 -57.54 36.00
C LEU A 5 -14.21 -56.00 36.10
N LEU A 6 -13.07 -55.37 35.81
CA LEU A 6 -12.99 -53.95 35.46
C LEU A 6 -13.23 -53.81 33.95
N VAL A 7 -14.20 -53.00 33.55
CA VAL A 7 -14.38 -52.52 32.17
C VAL A 7 -13.80 -51.11 32.10
N THR A 8 -12.66 -50.96 31.43
CA THR A 8 -12.09 -49.67 31.02
C THR A 8 -12.76 -49.20 29.74
N ILE A 9 -13.48 -48.09 29.81
CA ILE A 9 -14.05 -47.36 28.66
C ILE A 9 -12.94 -46.46 28.09
N SER A 10 -12.44 -46.79 26.91
CA SER A 10 -11.57 -45.91 26.12
C SER A 10 -12.45 -45.02 25.23
N LEU A 11 -12.56 -43.74 25.57
CA LEU A 11 -13.09 -42.70 24.69
C LEU A 11 -12.04 -42.40 23.62
N ALA A 12 -12.20 -43.00 22.43
CA ALA A 12 -11.49 -42.56 21.23
C ALA A 12 -12.18 -41.30 20.71
N VAL A 13 -11.52 -40.15 20.86
CA VAL A 13 -11.90 -38.90 20.21
C VAL A 13 -11.48 -39.04 18.74
N PHE A 14 -12.43 -39.32 17.86
CA PHE A 14 -12.21 -39.23 16.42
C PHE A 14 -12.26 -37.76 16.00
N PRO A 15 -11.31 -37.25 15.20
CA PRO A 15 -11.45 -35.94 14.58
C PRO A 15 -12.69 -36.00 13.66
N TYR A 16 -13.71 -35.22 14.00
CA TYR A 16 -14.91 -35.07 13.17
C TYR A 16 -14.50 -34.33 11.89
N GLN A 17 -14.37 -35.05 10.77
CA GLN A 17 -14.41 -34.44 9.44
C GLN A 17 -15.84 -33.92 9.20
N GLY A 18 -16.05 -32.63 9.45
CA GLY A 18 -17.34 -31.98 9.27
C GLY A 18 -17.70 -31.85 7.79
N SER A 19 -18.88 -32.34 7.40
CA SER A 19 -19.43 -32.12 6.06
C SER A 19 -20.01 -30.70 5.95
N SER A 20 -19.61 -29.95 4.92
CA SER A 20 -20.22 -28.72 4.37
C SER A 20 -20.96 -27.81 5.37
N ILE A 21 -20.23 -27.07 6.20
CA ILE A 21 -20.76 -25.91 6.94
C ILE A 21 -20.44 -24.63 6.15
N ILE A 22 -21.39 -23.70 6.05
CA ILE A 22 -21.14 -22.37 5.49
C ILE A 22 -20.29 -21.59 6.49
N LEU A 23 -18.98 -21.58 6.27
CA LEU A 23 -18.04 -20.71 7.00
C LEU A 23 -18.17 -19.28 6.48
N GLU A 24 -17.63 -18.28 7.19
CA GLU A 24 -17.71 -16.91 6.67
C GLU A 24 -17.03 -16.82 5.31
N SER A 25 -15.88 -17.45 5.15
CA SER A 25 -15.11 -17.44 3.88
C SER A 25 -15.82 -18.13 2.70
N GLY A 26 -16.96 -18.76 2.93
CA GLY A 26 -17.82 -19.40 1.92
C GLY A 26 -18.02 -20.89 2.19
N ASN A 27 -18.48 -21.60 1.16
CA ASN A 27 -18.56 -23.05 1.20
C ASN A 27 -17.14 -23.64 1.13
N VAL A 28 -16.80 -24.47 2.10
CA VAL A 28 -15.52 -25.17 2.17
C VAL A 28 -15.78 -26.67 2.13
N ASN A 29 -15.10 -27.38 1.24
CA ASN A 29 -15.30 -28.81 1.03
C ASN A 29 -14.75 -29.66 2.17
N ASP A 30 -13.67 -29.20 2.80
CA ASP A 30 -12.94 -29.95 3.82
C ASP A 30 -12.20 -28.98 4.75
N TYR A 31 -12.43 -29.14 6.05
CA TYR A 31 -11.83 -28.34 7.11
C TYR A 31 -11.65 -29.20 8.38
N GLU A 32 -10.62 -28.84 9.14
CA GLU A 32 -10.34 -29.38 10.47
C GLU A 32 -10.87 -28.42 11.53
N VAL A 33 -11.50 -28.97 12.58
CA VAL A 33 -11.89 -28.19 13.75
C VAL A 33 -10.73 -28.18 14.73
N VAL A 34 -10.19 -27.00 15.00
CA VAL A 34 -9.07 -26.82 15.93
C VAL A 34 -9.45 -25.92 17.10
N TYR A 35 -8.67 -25.98 18.17
CA TYR A 35 -8.85 -25.17 19.37
C TYR A 35 -7.52 -24.46 19.67
N PRO A 36 -7.26 -23.30 19.06
CA PRO A 36 -6.01 -22.56 19.28
C PRO A 36 -5.87 -22.16 20.75
N GLN A 37 -4.84 -22.66 21.41
CA GLN A 37 -4.53 -22.34 22.79
C GLN A 37 -3.43 -21.29 22.84
N LYS A 38 -3.67 -20.19 23.55
CA LYS A 38 -2.65 -19.16 23.76
C LYS A 38 -1.60 -19.68 24.74
N ILE A 39 -0.35 -19.76 24.31
CA ILE A 39 0.78 -20.10 25.17
C ILE A 39 1.16 -18.84 25.97
N THR A 40 0.98 -18.88 27.29
CA THR A 40 1.34 -17.76 28.17
C THR A 40 2.82 -17.83 28.52
N ALA A 41 3.60 -16.84 28.09
CA ALA A 41 5.00 -16.70 28.49
C ALA A 41 5.07 -15.93 29.82
N LEU A 42 5.18 -16.66 30.93
CA LEU A 42 5.39 -16.22 32.34
C LEU A 42 4.12 -15.92 33.19
N PRO A 43 4.14 -16.20 34.52
CA PRO A 43 3.03 -15.90 35.44
C PRO A 43 2.86 -14.40 35.65
N GLU A 44 1.62 -13.94 35.87
CA GLU A 44 1.19 -12.55 36.13
C GLU A 44 1.78 -11.91 37.42
N GLU A 45 3.11 -11.79 37.53
CA GLU A 45 3.78 -11.05 38.60
C GLU A 45 4.81 -10.06 38.04
N ALA A 46 4.38 -9.05 37.27
CA ALA A 46 5.18 -7.84 37.04
C ALA A 46 4.38 -6.67 36.42
N VAL A 47 4.21 -5.61 37.22
CA VAL A 47 3.96 -4.21 36.85
C VAL A 47 2.59 -3.88 36.23
N GLN A 48 1.78 -3.13 36.98
CA GLN A 48 0.67 -2.31 36.46
C GLN A 48 1.20 -1.38 35.35
N GLN A 49 1.18 -1.84 34.10
CA GLN A 49 1.18 -0.95 32.95
C GLN A 49 -0.27 -0.53 32.67
N PRO A 50 -0.53 0.72 32.25
CA PRO A 50 -1.88 1.17 31.94
C PRO A 50 -2.45 0.37 30.75
N GLU A 51 -3.63 -0.22 30.97
CA GLU A 51 -4.64 -0.78 30.05
C GLU A 51 -4.25 -0.91 28.55
N GLN A 52 -3.45 -1.91 28.17
CA GLN A 52 -3.43 -2.44 26.80
C GLN A 52 -4.19 -3.75 26.74
N LYS A 53 -5.22 -3.80 25.89
CA LYS A 53 -6.09 -4.96 25.68
C LYS A 53 -5.37 -6.07 24.92
N TYR A 54 -4.49 -5.73 23.98
CA TYR A 54 -3.81 -6.71 23.13
C TYR A 54 -2.30 -6.65 23.30
N GLU A 55 -1.69 -7.80 23.57
CA GLU A 55 -0.23 -7.95 23.70
C GLU A 55 0.49 -7.72 22.35
N ASP A 56 1.76 -7.33 22.42
CA ASP A 56 2.58 -7.11 21.23
C ASP A 56 3.06 -8.37 20.56
N THR A 57 3.31 -9.39 21.36
CA THR A 57 3.67 -10.72 20.89
C THR A 57 2.75 -11.72 21.55
N MET A 58 2.37 -12.74 20.80
CA MET A 58 1.54 -13.82 21.31
C MET A 58 1.91 -15.12 20.59
N GLN A 59 1.75 -16.23 21.30
CA GLN A 59 1.94 -17.56 20.73
C GLN A 59 0.65 -18.35 20.84
N TYR A 60 0.27 -19.03 19.77
CA TYR A 60 -0.87 -19.95 19.75
C TYR A 60 -0.42 -21.32 19.27
N GLU A 61 -0.88 -22.36 19.96
CA GLU A 61 -0.66 -23.76 19.59
C GLU A 61 -1.98 -24.42 19.21
N PHE A 62 -1.96 -25.18 18.12
CA PHE A 62 -3.04 -26.06 17.68
C PHE A 62 -2.46 -27.15 16.77
N GLU A 63 -3.22 -28.22 16.53
CA GLU A 63 -2.82 -29.27 15.60
C GLU A 63 -3.40 -29.01 14.21
N VAL A 64 -2.62 -29.29 13.17
CA VAL A 64 -3.07 -29.30 11.77
C VAL A 64 -2.63 -30.62 11.15
N ASN A 65 -3.57 -31.43 10.68
CA ASN A 65 -3.34 -32.80 10.21
C ASN A 65 -2.60 -33.68 11.24
N GLY A 66 -2.85 -33.46 12.53
CA GLY A 66 -2.20 -34.18 13.64
C GLY A 66 -0.75 -33.77 13.94
N GLU A 67 -0.22 -32.74 13.27
CA GLU A 67 1.09 -32.16 13.58
C GLU A 67 0.91 -30.86 14.38
N PRO A 68 1.69 -30.65 15.47
CA PRO A 68 1.59 -29.44 16.28
C PRO A 68 2.12 -28.22 15.50
N VAL A 69 1.31 -27.17 15.45
CA VAL A 69 1.64 -25.87 14.86
C VAL A 69 1.67 -24.83 15.97
N VAL A 70 2.82 -24.20 16.17
CA VAL A 70 2.96 -23.05 17.08
C VAL A 70 3.14 -21.78 16.25
N LEU A 71 2.11 -20.94 16.22
CA LEU A 71 2.15 -19.61 15.59
C LEU A 71 2.76 -18.59 16.54
N HIS A 72 3.90 -18.03 16.16
CA HIS A 72 4.51 -16.85 16.79
C HIS A 72 4.00 -15.61 16.05
N LEU A 73 3.24 -14.78 16.75
CA LEU A 73 2.58 -13.60 16.21
C LEU A 73 3.16 -12.33 16.84
N GLU A 74 3.34 -11.31 16.01
CA GLU A 74 3.89 -10.00 16.31
C GLU A 74 2.96 -8.93 15.75
N LYS A 75 2.56 -7.96 16.58
CA LYS A 75 1.56 -6.95 16.23
C LYS A 75 2.07 -6.11 15.05
N ASN A 76 1.23 -5.88 14.04
CA ASN A 76 1.57 -5.02 12.91
C ASN A 76 1.38 -3.54 13.28
N LYS A 77 2.38 -2.98 13.95
CA LYS A 77 2.36 -1.66 14.59
C LYS A 77 2.23 -0.49 13.62
N ASP A 78 2.77 -0.66 12.42
CA ASP A 78 2.75 0.33 11.34
C ASP A 78 1.39 0.37 10.60
N LEU A 79 0.41 -0.44 10.99
CA LEU A 79 -0.84 -0.61 10.25
C LEU A 79 -1.67 0.68 10.19
N PHE A 80 -1.66 1.48 11.25
CA PHE A 80 -2.42 2.72 11.36
C PHE A 80 -1.51 3.91 11.69
N SER A 81 -1.79 5.09 11.13
CA SER A 81 -1.15 6.32 11.59
C SER A 81 -1.82 6.88 12.85
N GLU A 82 -1.12 7.70 13.63
CA GLU A 82 -1.72 8.43 14.77
C GLU A 82 -2.86 9.35 14.33
N ASP A 83 -2.78 9.93 13.13
CA ASP A 83 -3.84 10.77 12.56
C ASP A 83 -4.95 9.97 11.83
N TYR A 84 -4.98 8.64 12.00
CA TYR A 84 -5.96 7.77 11.36
C TYR A 84 -7.39 8.31 11.56
N SER A 85 -8.11 8.46 10.44
CA SER A 85 -9.45 9.03 10.47
C SER A 85 -10.41 8.35 9.51
N GLU A 86 -11.63 8.13 9.97
CA GLU A 86 -12.74 7.62 9.17
C GLU A 86 -13.66 8.78 8.77
N THR A 87 -13.98 8.92 7.47
CA THR A 87 -14.91 9.94 6.95
C THR A 87 -16.18 9.29 6.41
N ARG A 88 -17.33 9.83 6.80
CA ARG A 88 -18.68 9.35 6.41
C ARG A 88 -19.54 10.53 5.99
N TYR A 89 -20.60 10.24 5.22
CA TYR A 89 -21.54 11.25 4.74
C TYR A 89 -22.92 11.06 5.37
N SER A 90 -23.49 12.13 5.89
CA SER A 90 -24.89 12.17 6.32
C SER A 90 -25.86 12.16 5.12
N PRO A 91 -27.16 11.89 5.33
CA PRO A 91 -28.16 11.92 4.25
C PRO A 91 -28.26 13.25 3.51
N ASP A 92 -27.93 14.38 4.14
CA ASP A 92 -27.87 15.72 3.52
C ASP A 92 -26.52 16.02 2.83
N GLY A 93 -25.58 15.07 2.85
CA GLY A 93 -24.30 15.15 2.16
C GLY A 93 -23.17 15.83 2.92
N ARG A 94 -23.34 16.13 4.22
CA ARG A 94 -22.26 16.68 5.04
C ARG A 94 -21.26 15.59 5.42
N GLU A 95 -19.98 15.95 5.34
CA GLU A 95 -18.87 15.11 5.79
C GLU A 95 -18.79 15.09 7.32
N THR A 96 -18.60 13.91 7.89
CA THR A 96 -18.30 13.70 9.31
C THR A 96 -17.04 12.84 9.39
N THR A 97 -15.99 13.39 9.99
CA THR A 97 -14.71 12.70 10.20
C THR A 97 -14.54 12.38 11.67
N THR A 98 -14.23 11.11 11.97
CA THR A 98 -13.98 10.60 13.33
C THR A 98 -12.59 9.99 13.42
N LYS A 99 -11.97 10.02 14.59
CA LYS A 99 -10.68 9.37 14.88
C LYS A 99 -10.92 8.21 15.86
N PRO A 100 -11.21 7.00 15.39
CA PRO A 100 -11.42 5.85 16.26
C PRO A 100 -10.11 5.44 16.96
N PRO A 101 -10.16 4.89 18.19
CA PRO A 101 -8.98 4.40 18.88
C PRO A 101 -8.52 3.09 18.23
N VAL A 102 -7.55 3.17 17.31
CA VAL A 102 -7.03 2.02 16.54
C VAL A 102 -5.65 1.56 16.99
N GLN A 103 -5.05 2.21 17.99
CA GLN A 103 -3.66 1.96 18.36
C GLN A 103 -3.48 0.67 19.16
N ASP A 104 -4.41 0.38 20.06
CA ASP A 104 -4.50 -0.92 20.75
C ASP A 104 -5.32 -1.91 19.90
N HIS A 105 -4.76 -2.28 18.75
CA HIS A 105 -5.37 -3.20 17.80
C HIS A 105 -4.86 -4.65 17.92
N CYS A 106 -5.50 -5.52 17.16
CA CYS A 106 -5.38 -6.98 17.24
C CYS A 106 -4.96 -7.62 15.90
N TYR A 107 -4.25 -6.88 15.04
CA TYR A 107 -3.72 -7.38 13.77
C TYR A 107 -2.23 -7.69 13.88
N TYR A 108 -1.86 -8.89 13.45
CA TYR A 108 -0.53 -9.47 13.64
C TYR A 108 0.02 -10.02 12.33
N HIS A 109 1.35 -10.03 12.21
CA HIS A 109 2.08 -10.91 11.32
C HIS A 109 2.77 -12.00 12.13
N GLY A 110 3.24 -13.06 11.49
CA GLY A 110 3.93 -14.10 12.24
C GLY A 110 4.56 -15.18 11.41
N ARG A 111 5.04 -16.20 12.12
CA ARG A 111 5.66 -17.41 11.56
C ARG A 111 5.32 -18.63 12.42
N ILE A 112 5.41 -19.79 11.82
CA ILE A 112 5.35 -21.07 12.53
C ILE A 112 6.72 -21.36 13.12
N GLN A 113 6.74 -21.80 14.39
CA GLN A 113 7.96 -22.19 15.08
C GLN A 113 8.73 -23.23 14.27
N ASN A 114 10.04 -23.06 14.15
CA ASN A 114 10.95 -23.94 13.39
C ASN A 114 10.70 -24.04 11.88
N ASP A 115 9.79 -23.24 11.30
CA ASP A 115 9.63 -23.14 9.84
C ASP A 115 10.06 -21.74 9.36
N ALA A 116 11.29 -21.63 8.86
CA ALA A 116 11.86 -20.38 8.39
C ALA A 116 11.21 -19.81 7.12
N TYR A 117 10.42 -20.62 6.40
CA TYR A 117 9.71 -20.22 5.17
C TYR A 117 8.22 -20.00 5.39
N SER A 118 7.73 -20.25 6.60
CA SER A 118 6.37 -19.93 7.01
C SER A 118 6.14 -18.42 7.10
N SER A 119 4.87 -18.05 7.11
CA SER A 119 4.40 -16.68 7.24
C SER A 119 2.95 -16.70 7.71
N ALA A 120 2.50 -15.69 8.43
CA ALA A 120 1.14 -15.58 8.90
C ALA A 120 0.69 -14.12 8.89
N SER A 121 -0.60 -13.89 8.62
CA SER A 121 -1.29 -12.62 8.82
C SER A 121 -2.63 -12.93 9.49
N ILE A 122 -2.75 -12.51 10.74
CA ILE A 122 -3.81 -12.95 11.65
C ILE A 122 -4.44 -11.74 12.33
N SER A 123 -5.76 -11.68 12.35
CA SER A 123 -6.56 -10.93 13.30
C SER A 123 -6.84 -11.80 14.52
N ALA A 124 -6.56 -11.29 15.72
CA ALA A 124 -6.93 -11.90 16.99
C ALA A 124 -8.09 -11.15 17.67
N CYS A 125 -8.84 -10.34 16.91
CA CYS A 125 -9.82 -9.40 17.45
C CYS A 125 -11.05 -10.09 18.08
N ASN A 126 -11.52 -11.18 17.45
CA ASN A 126 -12.68 -11.97 17.87
C ASN A 126 -12.40 -13.46 17.58
N GLY A 127 -11.31 -13.99 18.16
CA GLY A 127 -10.71 -15.26 17.75
C GLY A 127 -9.70 -15.09 16.61
N LEU A 128 -8.98 -16.16 16.28
CA LEU A 128 -7.97 -16.15 15.22
C LEU A 128 -8.63 -16.20 13.85
N LYS A 129 -8.48 -15.14 13.08
CA LYS A 129 -8.95 -15.07 11.69
C LYS A 129 -7.84 -14.61 10.76
N GLY A 130 -7.61 -15.32 9.68
CA GLY A 130 -6.60 -14.93 8.70
C GLY A 130 -6.01 -16.14 8.02
N HIS A 131 -4.70 -16.10 7.79
CA HIS A 131 -4.03 -17.14 7.04
C HIS A 131 -2.59 -17.36 7.51
N PHE A 132 -2.08 -18.56 7.24
CA PHE A 132 -0.69 -18.93 7.49
C PHE A 132 -0.17 -19.90 6.43
N LYS A 133 1.14 -19.92 6.22
CA LYS A 133 1.82 -20.84 5.29
C LYS A 133 2.54 -21.92 6.07
N LEU A 134 2.19 -23.18 5.83
CA LEU A 134 2.80 -24.36 6.45
C LEU A 134 3.27 -25.30 5.33
N GLN A 135 4.58 -25.61 5.31
CA GLN A 135 5.18 -26.54 4.34
C GLN A 135 4.89 -26.21 2.86
N GLY A 136 4.77 -24.93 2.52
CA GLY A 136 4.49 -24.49 1.14
C GLY A 136 3.01 -24.26 0.83
N GLU A 137 2.11 -24.79 1.65
CA GLU A 137 0.66 -24.69 1.48
C GLU A 137 0.08 -23.52 2.29
N THR A 138 -0.93 -22.84 1.74
CA THR A 138 -1.63 -21.74 2.43
C THR A 138 -2.88 -22.27 3.12
N TYR A 139 -2.92 -22.12 4.44
CA TYR A 139 -4.06 -22.44 5.29
C TYR A 139 -4.78 -21.16 5.70
N LEU A 140 -6.10 -21.25 5.79
CA LEU A 140 -6.98 -20.25 6.37
C LEU A 140 -7.43 -20.73 7.73
N ILE A 141 -7.58 -19.80 8.66
CA ILE A 141 -8.16 -20.02 9.97
C ILE A 141 -9.28 -19.01 10.18
N GLU A 142 -10.43 -19.45 10.66
CA GLU A 142 -11.52 -18.58 11.08
C GLU A 142 -12.31 -19.16 12.25
N PRO A 143 -12.86 -18.33 13.16
CA PRO A 143 -13.70 -18.82 14.25
C PRO A 143 -14.97 -19.48 13.73
N LEU A 144 -15.35 -20.62 14.33
CA LEU A 144 -16.65 -21.22 14.09
C LEU A 144 -17.73 -20.41 14.82
N LYS A 145 -18.85 -20.10 14.14
CA LYS A 145 -20.00 -19.39 14.73
C LYS A 145 -20.86 -20.29 15.61
N ILE A 146 -20.22 -20.96 16.57
CA ILE A 146 -20.87 -21.80 17.57
C ILE A 146 -20.89 -21.01 18.88
N PRO A 147 -22.06 -20.75 19.49
CA PRO A 147 -22.15 -20.05 20.77
C PRO A 147 -21.26 -20.71 21.83
N ASP A 148 -20.56 -19.90 22.63
CA ASP A 148 -19.68 -20.32 23.73
C ASP A 148 -18.56 -21.31 23.32
N SER A 149 -18.12 -21.26 22.06
CA SER A 149 -17.05 -22.12 21.54
C SER A 149 -15.82 -21.32 21.13
N GLU A 150 -14.64 -21.79 21.52
CA GLU A 150 -13.33 -21.32 21.03
C GLU A 150 -12.88 -22.10 19.79
N ALA A 151 -13.78 -22.87 19.18
CA ALA A 151 -13.46 -23.69 18.03
C ALA A 151 -13.22 -22.83 16.77
N HIS A 152 -12.23 -23.22 15.99
CA HIS A 152 -11.88 -22.60 14.73
C HIS A 152 -11.90 -23.65 13.61
N ALA A 153 -12.22 -23.22 12.40
CA ALA A 153 -12.01 -24.01 11.21
C ALA A 153 -10.63 -23.69 10.63
N VAL A 154 -9.81 -24.71 10.41
CA VAL A 154 -8.57 -24.63 9.63
C VAL A 154 -8.74 -25.43 8.36
N TYR A 155 -8.44 -24.82 7.22
CA TYR A 155 -8.55 -25.49 5.93
C TYR A 155 -7.57 -24.89 4.94
N LYS A 156 -7.20 -25.69 3.93
CA LYS A 156 -6.36 -25.18 2.85
C LYS A 156 -7.15 -24.23 1.98
N TYR A 157 -6.49 -23.19 1.46
CA TYR A 157 -7.12 -22.26 0.52
C TYR A 157 -7.74 -22.96 -0.69
N GLU A 158 -7.13 -24.06 -1.15
CA GLU A 158 -7.61 -24.84 -2.29
C GLU A 158 -8.96 -25.55 -2.06
N ASN A 159 -9.37 -25.72 -0.80
CA ASN A 159 -10.62 -26.39 -0.42
C ASN A 159 -11.84 -25.46 -0.44
N ILE A 160 -11.64 -24.15 -0.63
CA ILE A 160 -12.76 -23.22 -0.82
C ILE A 160 -13.42 -23.53 -2.16
N GLU A 161 -14.75 -23.70 -2.16
CA GLU A 161 -15.50 -23.92 -3.40
C GLU A 161 -15.18 -22.83 -4.41
N LYS A 162 -14.65 -23.27 -5.54
CA LYS A 162 -14.32 -22.42 -6.67
C LYS A 162 -15.60 -22.21 -7.44
N GLU A 163 -16.03 -20.96 -7.56
CA GLU A 163 -17.08 -20.62 -8.51
C GLU A 163 -16.52 -20.86 -9.92
N ASP A 164 -17.24 -21.65 -10.73
CA ASP A 164 -16.93 -21.88 -12.15
C ASP A 164 -17.09 -20.56 -12.93
N GLU A 165 -16.08 -19.71 -12.82
CA GLU A 165 -16.03 -18.42 -13.48
C GLU A 165 -14.89 -18.37 -14.49
N ALA A 166 -15.12 -17.62 -15.56
CA ALA A 166 -14.09 -17.31 -16.54
C ALA A 166 -12.80 -16.78 -15.86
N PRO A 167 -11.62 -17.02 -16.45
CA PRO A 167 -10.36 -16.54 -15.89
C PRO A 167 -10.44 -15.07 -15.50
N LYS A 168 -10.23 -14.80 -14.22
CA LYS A 168 -10.30 -13.46 -13.66
C LYS A 168 -8.97 -12.77 -13.89
N MET A 169 -9.00 -11.54 -14.39
CA MET A 169 -7.80 -10.84 -14.86
C MET A 169 -7.67 -9.44 -14.27
N CYS A 170 -6.46 -8.90 -14.33
CA CYS A 170 -6.22 -7.49 -14.09
C CYS A 170 -6.66 -6.67 -15.32
N GLY A 171 -7.25 -5.51 -15.09
CA GLY A 171 -7.70 -4.58 -16.14
C GLY A 171 -6.56 -3.83 -16.83
N VAL A 172 -5.35 -3.84 -16.26
CA VAL A 172 -4.18 -3.15 -16.81
C VAL A 172 -3.68 -3.85 -18.06
N THR A 173 -3.88 -3.24 -19.23
CA THR A 173 -3.29 -3.71 -20.49
C THR A 173 -1.91 -3.10 -20.71
N GLN A 174 -0.88 -3.93 -20.79
CA GLN A 174 0.49 -3.50 -21.03
C GLN A 174 0.80 -3.61 -22.53
N THR A 175 0.81 -2.47 -23.23
CA THR A 175 0.99 -2.42 -24.70
C THR A 175 2.44 -2.63 -25.17
N ASN A 176 3.30 -3.26 -24.38
CA ASN A 176 4.74 -3.41 -24.70
C ASN A 176 5.16 -4.86 -25.01
N TRP A 177 4.26 -5.71 -25.48
CA TRP A 177 4.64 -7.02 -26.03
C TRP A 177 5.45 -6.93 -27.35
N GLU A 178 5.78 -5.73 -27.85
CA GLU A 178 6.52 -5.51 -29.11
C GLU A 178 7.89 -4.82 -28.96
N SER A 179 8.54 -4.85 -27.80
CA SER A 179 9.97 -4.48 -27.73
C SER A 179 10.77 -5.41 -26.82
N ASP A 180 10.92 -6.66 -27.25
CA ASP A 180 12.18 -7.37 -27.03
C ASP A 180 13.27 -6.61 -27.78
N GLU A 181 13.74 -5.48 -27.24
CA GLU A 181 15.07 -5.02 -27.62
C GLU A 181 16.03 -6.15 -27.28
N PRO A 182 16.87 -6.61 -28.22
CA PRO A 182 17.83 -7.65 -27.95
C PRO A 182 18.73 -7.10 -26.85
N ILE A 183 18.63 -7.68 -25.65
CA ILE A 183 19.64 -7.53 -24.62
C ILE A 183 20.94 -7.91 -25.33
N LYS A 184 21.71 -6.89 -25.72
CA LYS A 184 23.09 -7.07 -26.14
C LYS A 184 23.69 -7.91 -25.03
N LYS A 185 24.20 -9.09 -25.39
CA LYS A 185 24.94 -10.02 -24.53
C LYS A 185 25.97 -9.22 -23.75
N ALA A 186 25.59 -8.69 -22.60
CA ALA A 186 26.49 -8.31 -21.56
C ALA A 186 26.95 -9.64 -21.00
N SER A 187 28.19 -9.96 -21.36
CA SER A 187 29.06 -11.00 -20.83
C SER A 187 28.52 -11.64 -19.55
N GLN A 188 28.50 -12.97 -19.56
CA GLN A 188 28.45 -13.82 -18.37
C GLN A 188 29.34 -13.22 -17.27
N LEU A 189 28.71 -12.48 -16.37
CA LEU A 189 29.23 -12.21 -15.06
C LEU A 189 28.28 -12.98 -14.16
N VAL A 190 28.81 -14.08 -13.64
CA VAL A 190 28.42 -14.65 -12.36
C VAL A 190 28.57 -13.53 -11.33
N ALA A 191 27.62 -12.60 -11.31
CA ALA A 191 27.54 -11.57 -10.31
C ALA A 191 26.83 -12.23 -9.14
N THR A 192 27.64 -12.63 -8.17
CA THR A 192 27.26 -12.74 -6.76
C THR A 192 26.42 -11.52 -6.37
N SER A 193 25.12 -11.55 -6.63
CA SER A 193 24.22 -10.51 -6.16
C SER A 193 24.04 -10.74 -4.67
N ALA A 194 24.97 -10.23 -3.86
CA ALA A 194 24.65 -9.81 -2.52
C ALA A 194 23.33 -9.04 -2.63
N LYS A 195 22.25 -9.60 -2.06
CA LYS A 195 20.90 -9.03 -2.09
C LYS A 195 21.01 -7.60 -1.56
N ARG A 196 21.18 -6.61 -2.45
CA ARG A 196 21.06 -5.20 -2.07
C ARG A 196 19.61 -5.02 -1.65
N LYS A 197 19.40 -5.04 -0.33
CA LYS A 197 18.12 -4.81 0.33
C LYS A 197 17.58 -3.48 -0.21
N PHE A 198 16.31 -3.44 -0.58
CA PHE A 198 15.66 -2.18 -0.93
C PHE A 198 15.77 -1.22 0.26
N HIS A 199 15.85 0.09 0.00
CA HIS A 199 15.67 1.06 1.08
C HIS A 199 14.23 0.92 1.60
N LYS A 200 14.06 1.08 2.92
CA LYS A 200 12.73 1.02 3.52
C LYS A 200 11.90 2.18 2.97
N THR A 201 10.67 1.89 2.56
CA THR A 201 9.73 2.85 1.98
C THR A 201 8.36 2.68 2.64
N PHE A 202 7.58 3.75 2.67
CA PHE A 202 6.29 3.81 3.35
C PHE A 202 5.23 4.28 2.36
N ILE A 203 4.02 3.73 2.44
CA ILE A 203 2.89 4.17 1.62
C ILE A 203 1.77 4.58 2.56
N GLU A 204 1.51 5.88 2.64
CA GLU A 204 0.35 6.45 3.32
C GLU A 204 -0.90 6.19 2.47
N LEU A 205 -1.72 5.25 2.93
CA LEU A 205 -2.84 4.70 2.17
C LEU A 205 -4.19 5.23 2.68
N VAL A 206 -5.05 5.64 1.76
CA VAL A 206 -6.49 5.85 2.01
C VAL A 206 -7.31 4.78 1.30
N ILE A 207 -8.22 4.13 2.01
CA ILE A 207 -9.22 3.25 1.41
C ILE A 207 -10.53 4.02 1.23
N VAL A 208 -11.14 3.93 0.05
CA VAL A 208 -12.47 4.47 -0.21
C VAL A 208 -13.42 3.29 -0.45
N VAL A 209 -14.56 3.32 0.20
CA VAL A 209 -15.59 2.27 0.10
C VAL A 209 -16.80 2.84 -0.62
N ASP A 210 -17.12 2.27 -1.77
CA ASP A 210 -18.26 2.72 -2.57
C ASP A 210 -19.60 2.42 -1.89
N HIS A 211 -20.65 3.04 -2.38
CA HIS A 211 -22.00 2.93 -1.84
C HIS A 211 -22.57 1.50 -1.92
N ARG A 212 -22.13 0.71 -2.90
CA ARG A 212 -22.57 -0.69 -3.06
C ARG A 212 -22.03 -1.57 -1.94
N VAL A 213 -20.75 -1.45 -1.61
CA VAL A 213 -20.13 -2.19 -0.50
C VAL A 213 -20.71 -1.73 0.83
N VAL A 214 -20.91 -0.42 1.03
CA VAL A 214 -21.54 0.10 2.27
C VAL A 214 -22.96 -0.45 2.48
N LYS A 215 -23.71 -0.73 1.41
CA LYS A 215 -25.04 -1.35 1.52
C LYS A 215 -25.01 -2.84 1.86
N LYS A 216 -23.89 -3.52 1.56
CA LYS A 216 -23.74 -4.97 1.71
C LYS A 216 -23.34 -5.37 3.14
N TYR A 217 -22.61 -4.51 3.83
CA TYR A 217 -22.05 -4.77 5.16
C TYR A 217 -22.33 -3.60 6.10
N ASP A 218 -22.48 -3.88 7.40
CA ASP A 218 -22.45 -2.79 8.38
C ASP A 218 -21.05 -2.15 8.45
N SER A 219 -20.98 -0.96 9.03
CA SER A 219 -19.74 -0.19 9.10
C SER A 219 -18.62 -0.90 9.88
N ALA A 220 -18.96 -1.62 10.95
CA ALA A 220 -17.97 -2.29 11.79
C ALA A 220 -17.39 -3.51 11.07
N ALA A 221 -18.24 -4.32 10.45
CA ALA A 221 -17.83 -5.45 9.61
C ALA A 221 -16.97 -5.01 8.42
N THR A 222 -17.32 -3.87 7.79
CA THR A 222 -16.53 -3.33 6.68
C THR A 222 -15.15 -2.86 7.15
N ASN A 223 -15.07 -2.16 8.28
CA ASN A 223 -13.81 -1.75 8.90
C ASN A 223 -12.91 -2.95 9.18
N THR A 224 -13.41 -3.97 9.90
CA THR A 224 -12.67 -5.20 10.20
C THR A 224 -12.11 -5.85 8.94
N LYS A 225 -12.92 -5.95 7.88
CA LYS A 225 -12.50 -6.48 6.59
C LYS A 225 -11.36 -5.67 5.97
N ILE A 226 -11.47 -4.34 5.96
CA ILE A 226 -10.40 -3.47 5.45
C ILE A 226 -9.11 -3.68 6.22
N TYR A 227 -9.18 -3.74 7.56
CA TYR A 227 -8.01 -3.91 8.40
C TYR A 227 -7.32 -5.27 8.17
N GLU A 228 -8.09 -6.36 8.06
CA GLU A 228 -7.57 -7.69 7.70
C GLU A 228 -6.91 -7.70 6.32
N ILE A 229 -7.52 -7.05 5.33
CA ILE A 229 -6.99 -6.93 3.97
C ILE A 229 -5.67 -6.14 3.97
N VAL A 230 -5.64 -4.95 4.56
CA VAL A 230 -4.44 -4.11 4.60
C VAL A 230 -3.34 -4.77 5.43
N ASN A 231 -3.69 -5.51 6.49
CA ASN A 231 -2.73 -6.31 7.24
C ASN A 231 -2.06 -7.38 6.35
N THR A 232 -2.84 -8.06 5.51
CA THR A 232 -2.31 -9.05 4.54
C THR A 232 -1.48 -8.38 3.44
N VAL A 233 -1.91 -7.21 2.94
CA VAL A 233 -1.15 -6.45 1.92
C VAL A 233 0.19 -6.01 2.49
N ASN A 234 0.23 -5.54 3.74
CA ASN A 234 1.49 -5.24 4.42
C ASN A 234 2.44 -6.42 4.42
N GLU A 235 1.96 -7.61 4.82
CA GLU A 235 2.76 -8.84 4.83
C GLU A 235 3.37 -9.14 3.46
N ILE A 236 2.58 -9.01 2.40
CA ILE A 236 2.99 -9.21 1.00
C ILE A 236 4.13 -8.27 0.59
N PHE A 237 4.16 -7.04 1.09
CA PHE A 237 5.11 -6.00 0.72
C PHE A 237 6.41 -6.00 1.55
N ILE A 238 6.48 -6.74 2.67
CA ILE A 238 7.68 -6.88 3.50
C ILE A 238 8.92 -7.29 2.70
N PRO A 239 8.88 -8.29 1.78
CA PRO A 239 10.08 -8.69 1.01
C PRO A 239 10.64 -7.59 0.09
N LEU A 240 9.82 -6.59 -0.27
CA LEU A 240 10.22 -5.42 -1.05
C LEU A 240 10.65 -4.23 -0.17
N ASN A 241 10.67 -4.42 1.15
CA ASN A 241 10.94 -3.40 2.16
C ASN A 241 10.00 -2.19 2.08
N ILE A 242 8.72 -2.46 1.80
CA ILE A 242 7.64 -1.47 1.80
C ILE A 242 6.75 -1.75 3.01
N ARG A 243 6.39 -0.70 3.75
CA ARG A 243 5.36 -0.70 4.79
C ARG A 243 4.17 0.14 4.32
N LEU A 244 2.96 -0.32 4.53
CA LEU A 244 1.74 0.42 4.24
C LEU A 244 1.13 0.88 5.56
N THR A 245 0.84 2.16 5.65
CA THR A 245 0.20 2.75 6.82
C THR A 245 -1.16 3.25 6.39
N LEU A 246 -2.22 2.68 6.97
CA LEU A 246 -3.58 3.12 6.71
C LEU A 246 -3.79 4.42 7.47
N ILE A 247 -3.93 5.52 6.73
CA ILE A 247 -4.10 6.85 7.32
C ILE A 247 -5.56 7.29 7.34
N GLY A 248 -6.44 6.63 6.58
CA GLY A 248 -7.86 6.89 6.65
C GLY A 248 -8.72 5.99 5.79
N VAL A 249 -10.02 5.97 6.12
CA VAL A 249 -11.04 5.26 5.35
C VAL A 249 -12.19 6.22 5.08
N GLU A 250 -12.66 6.30 3.83
CA GLU A 250 -13.80 7.13 3.45
C GLU A 250 -14.95 6.27 2.94
N PHE A 251 -16.14 6.44 3.52
CA PHE A 251 -17.34 5.66 3.19
C PHE A 251 -18.36 6.50 2.44
N TRP A 252 -18.70 6.11 1.22
CA TRP A 252 -19.74 6.76 0.43
C TRP A 252 -21.15 6.28 0.84
N CYS A 253 -21.53 6.61 2.07
CA CYS A 253 -22.73 6.06 2.73
C CYS A 253 -24.06 6.40 2.02
N ASN A 254 -24.16 7.56 1.38
CA ASN A 254 -25.41 8.05 0.78
C ASN A 254 -25.49 7.79 -0.73
N ARG A 255 -24.41 8.13 -1.44
CA ARG A 255 -24.24 7.93 -2.89
C ARG A 255 -22.76 7.86 -3.20
N ASP A 256 -22.42 7.26 -4.33
CA ASP A 256 -21.07 7.36 -4.89
C ASP A 256 -20.78 8.82 -5.28
N LEU A 257 -19.56 9.28 -5.00
CA LEU A 257 -19.11 10.63 -5.40
C LEU A 257 -18.60 10.68 -6.85
N ILE A 258 -18.46 9.52 -7.47
CA ILE A 258 -18.17 9.34 -8.89
C ILE A 258 -19.17 8.33 -9.49
N ASN A 259 -19.27 8.28 -10.82
CA ASN A 259 -20.01 7.20 -11.47
C ASN A 259 -19.17 5.91 -11.47
N VAL A 260 -19.53 4.96 -10.62
CA VAL A 260 -19.00 3.58 -10.66
C VAL A 260 -19.76 2.80 -11.74
N THR A 261 -19.06 2.40 -12.81
CA THR A 261 -19.66 1.74 -14.00
C THR A 261 -19.05 0.35 -14.23
N SER A 262 -19.61 -0.47 -15.13
CA SER A 262 -19.02 -1.76 -15.50
C SER A 262 -17.68 -1.63 -16.24
N SER A 263 -17.38 -0.45 -16.78
CA SER A 263 -16.08 -0.10 -17.35
C SER A 263 -15.10 0.25 -16.23
N ALA A 264 -14.15 -0.65 -15.98
CA ALA A 264 -13.10 -0.45 -14.98
C ALA A 264 -12.22 0.77 -15.34
N ASP A 265 -11.91 0.97 -16.64
CA ASP A 265 -11.15 2.11 -17.14
C ASP A 265 -11.87 3.45 -16.85
N ASP A 266 -13.19 3.55 -17.12
CA ASP A 266 -13.95 4.79 -16.88
C ASP A 266 -14.09 5.10 -15.39
N THR A 267 -14.27 4.05 -14.58
CA THR A 267 -14.34 4.20 -13.11
C THR A 267 -12.99 4.65 -12.56
N LEU A 268 -11.87 4.08 -13.03
CA LEU A 268 -10.51 4.46 -12.60
C LEU A 268 -10.19 5.89 -12.98
N ASP A 269 -10.52 6.29 -14.20
CA ASP A 269 -10.34 7.65 -14.70
C ASP A 269 -11.14 8.66 -13.86
N SER A 270 -12.37 8.32 -13.47
CA SER A 270 -13.21 9.15 -12.60
C SER A 270 -12.69 9.18 -11.15
N PHE A 271 -12.22 8.05 -10.62
CA PHE A 271 -11.68 7.96 -9.26
C PHE A 271 -10.36 8.74 -9.10
N GLY A 272 -9.46 8.66 -10.09
CA GLY A 272 -8.25 9.47 -10.13
C GLY A 272 -8.54 10.97 -10.17
N GLU A 273 -9.55 11.37 -10.93
CA GLU A 273 -10.00 12.77 -10.99
C GLU A 273 -10.57 13.26 -9.67
N TRP A 274 -11.44 12.48 -9.04
CA TRP A 274 -11.98 12.78 -7.73
C TRP A 274 -10.89 12.85 -6.66
N ARG A 275 -9.98 11.87 -6.60
CA ARG A 275 -8.86 11.89 -5.64
C ARG A 275 -8.08 13.20 -5.75
N GLY A 276 -7.68 13.57 -6.97
CA GLY A 276 -6.84 14.73 -7.16
C GLY A 276 -7.57 16.06 -6.94
N SER A 277 -8.84 16.15 -7.36
CA SER A 277 -9.62 17.40 -7.30
C SER A 277 -10.34 17.64 -5.97
N ASP A 278 -10.46 16.59 -5.14
CA ASP A 278 -11.25 16.60 -3.91
C ASP A 278 -10.45 16.04 -2.73
N LEU A 279 -10.17 14.73 -2.69
CA LEU A 279 -9.54 14.05 -1.53
C LEU A 279 -8.19 14.64 -1.14
N LEU A 280 -7.29 14.90 -2.10
CA LEU A 280 -5.97 15.48 -1.83
C LEU A 280 -6.01 16.89 -1.24
N ASN A 281 -7.11 17.62 -1.40
CA ASN A 281 -7.25 18.94 -0.81
C ASN A 281 -7.68 18.87 0.68
N ARG A 282 -8.17 17.70 1.12
CA ARG A 282 -8.72 17.48 2.48
C ARG A 282 -7.79 16.65 3.36
N LYS A 283 -7.10 15.66 2.77
CA LYS A 283 -6.20 14.75 3.49
C LYS A 283 -4.98 14.40 2.63
N ARG A 284 -3.78 14.69 3.16
CA ARG A 284 -2.51 14.27 2.55
C ARG A 284 -2.38 12.75 2.62
N HIS A 285 -1.97 12.12 1.53
CA HIS A 285 -1.74 10.68 1.41
C HIS A 285 -0.99 10.36 0.11
N ASP A 286 -0.33 9.22 0.06
CA ASP A 286 0.47 8.79 -1.10
C ASP A 286 -0.36 8.10 -2.17
N ASN A 287 -1.28 7.23 -1.75
CA ASN A 287 -2.09 6.39 -2.63
C ASN A 287 -3.51 6.18 -2.09
N ALA A 288 -4.49 6.08 -2.99
CA ALA A 288 -5.86 5.72 -2.61
C ALA A 288 -6.39 4.51 -3.39
N GLN A 289 -7.09 3.61 -2.72
CA GLN A 289 -7.70 2.43 -3.36
C GLN A 289 -9.22 2.46 -3.14
N LEU A 290 -10.00 2.28 -4.21
CA LEU A 290 -11.46 2.17 -4.16
C LEU A 290 -11.89 0.71 -4.08
N PHE A 291 -12.62 0.35 -3.04
CA PHE A 291 -13.28 -0.95 -2.90
C PHE A 291 -14.72 -0.86 -3.39
N THR A 292 -15.10 -1.79 -4.27
CA THR A 292 -16.43 -1.83 -4.90
C THR A 292 -16.92 -3.25 -5.11
N ASP A 293 -18.23 -3.46 -5.01
CA ASP A 293 -18.91 -4.72 -5.38
C ASP A 293 -19.40 -4.67 -6.84
N MET A 294 -18.91 -3.72 -7.64
CA MET A 294 -19.21 -3.63 -9.06
C MET A 294 -18.59 -4.80 -9.83
N LYS A 295 -19.43 -5.53 -10.58
CA LYS A 295 -18.97 -6.52 -11.54
C LYS A 295 -18.50 -5.81 -12.81
N PHE A 296 -17.19 -5.68 -12.96
CA PHE A 296 -16.61 -5.09 -14.17
C PHE A 296 -16.71 -6.02 -15.38
N ASP A 297 -16.71 -5.41 -16.56
CA ASP A 297 -16.62 -6.11 -17.83
C ASP A 297 -15.27 -6.85 -17.96
N LEU A 298 -15.20 -7.81 -18.90
CA LEU A 298 -13.97 -8.57 -19.21
C LEU A 298 -13.38 -9.35 -18.02
N SER A 299 -14.20 -9.73 -17.03
CA SER A 299 -13.75 -10.47 -15.84
C SER A 299 -12.65 -9.76 -15.04
N THR A 300 -12.61 -8.43 -15.11
CA THR A 300 -11.62 -7.60 -14.42
C THR A 300 -11.93 -7.55 -12.92
N LEU A 301 -10.94 -7.81 -12.08
CA LEU A 301 -11.08 -7.72 -10.61
C LEU A 301 -10.41 -6.50 -10.00
N GLY A 302 -9.51 -5.87 -10.73
CA GLY A 302 -8.78 -4.70 -10.26
C GLY A 302 -8.16 -3.97 -11.44
N ILE A 303 -7.95 -2.68 -11.26
CA ILE A 303 -7.28 -1.85 -12.25
C ILE A 303 -6.62 -0.66 -11.58
N THR A 304 -5.54 -0.17 -12.17
CA THR A 304 -4.80 0.98 -11.69
C THR A 304 -3.97 1.61 -12.81
N PHE A 305 -3.33 2.75 -12.53
CA PHE A 305 -2.34 3.32 -13.44
C PHE A 305 -0.95 2.78 -13.13
N LEU A 306 -0.30 2.21 -14.14
CA LEU A 306 1.11 1.86 -14.08
C LEU A 306 1.95 3.10 -13.78
N ASP A 307 3.00 2.98 -12.95
CA ASP A 307 3.91 4.07 -12.56
C ASP A 307 3.26 5.29 -11.90
N GLY A 308 2.05 5.12 -11.37
CA GLY A 308 1.22 6.21 -10.85
C GLY A 308 1.53 6.67 -9.42
N MET A 309 2.34 5.94 -8.65
CA MET A 309 2.59 6.26 -7.23
C MET A 309 3.06 7.72 -7.04
N CYS A 310 2.58 8.38 -5.99
CA CYS A 310 2.73 9.83 -5.69
C CYS A 310 2.02 10.81 -6.65
N GLN A 311 1.61 10.42 -7.86
CA GLN A 311 1.02 11.35 -8.82
C GLN A 311 -0.43 11.68 -8.45
N ALA A 312 -0.81 12.95 -8.47
CA ALA A 312 -2.11 13.43 -7.97
C ALA A 312 -3.34 12.69 -8.54
N TYR A 313 -3.33 12.39 -9.84
CA TYR A 313 -4.45 11.75 -10.56
C TYR A 313 -4.24 10.27 -10.86
N ARG A 314 -3.04 9.76 -10.62
CA ARG A 314 -2.62 8.43 -11.07
C ARG A 314 -2.21 7.50 -9.92
N SER A 315 -1.99 8.02 -8.72
CA SER A 315 -1.76 7.21 -7.51
C SER A 315 -3.09 6.72 -6.93
N VAL A 316 -3.82 5.97 -7.75
CA VAL A 316 -5.11 5.37 -7.44
C VAL A 316 -5.20 3.95 -7.97
N GLY A 317 -5.98 3.09 -7.33
CA GLY A 317 -6.44 1.84 -7.93
C GLY A 317 -7.87 1.52 -7.51
N ILE A 318 -8.46 0.55 -8.20
CA ILE A 318 -9.78 0.00 -7.91
C ILE A 318 -9.62 -1.49 -7.67
N VAL A 319 -10.28 -1.98 -6.63
CA VAL A 319 -10.28 -3.39 -6.24
C VAL A 319 -11.74 -3.83 -6.10
N GLN A 320 -12.12 -4.85 -6.85
CA GLN A 320 -13.40 -5.52 -6.67
C GLN A 320 -13.35 -6.34 -5.37
N GLU A 321 -14.30 -6.08 -4.49
CA GLU A 321 -14.47 -6.79 -3.23
C GLU A 321 -15.06 -8.18 -3.48
N HIS A 322 -14.47 -9.23 -2.89
CA HIS A 322 -14.87 -10.63 -3.11
C HIS A 322 -15.54 -11.25 -1.88
N GLY A 323 -16.44 -10.51 -1.25
CA GLY A 323 -17.10 -10.95 -0.03
C GLY A 323 -16.09 -11.28 1.07
N ASN A 324 -16.22 -12.45 1.68
CA ASN A 324 -15.41 -12.81 2.84
C ASN A 324 -14.04 -13.42 2.47
N LYS A 325 -13.68 -13.45 1.18
CA LYS A 325 -12.39 -13.96 0.69
C LYS A 325 -11.30 -12.88 0.84
N ASN A 326 -11.04 -12.42 2.07
CA ASN A 326 -10.17 -11.28 2.37
C ASN A 326 -8.75 -11.45 1.81
N PHE A 327 -8.18 -12.66 1.91
CA PHE A 327 -6.88 -12.98 1.30
C PHE A 327 -6.85 -12.74 -0.21
N LYS A 328 -7.93 -13.12 -0.92
CA LYS A 328 -8.06 -12.89 -2.36
C LYS A 328 -8.08 -11.40 -2.69
N THR A 329 -8.87 -10.62 -1.95
CA THR A 329 -8.94 -9.16 -2.10
C THR A 329 -7.59 -8.50 -1.82
N ALA A 330 -6.85 -8.98 -0.82
CA ALA A 330 -5.50 -8.50 -0.51
C ALA A 330 -4.50 -8.76 -1.64
N VAL A 331 -4.52 -9.93 -2.26
CA VAL A 331 -3.66 -10.23 -3.42
C VAL A 331 -3.97 -9.32 -4.61
N ILE A 332 -5.26 -9.06 -4.88
CA ILE A 332 -5.67 -8.13 -5.94
C ILE A 332 -5.17 -6.71 -5.63
N MET A 333 -5.39 -6.22 -4.41
CA MET A 333 -4.92 -4.90 -4.01
C MET A 333 -3.39 -4.77 -4.09
N ALA A 334 -2.66 -5.81 -3.67
CA ALA A 334 -1.20 -5.84 -3.78
C ALA A 334 -0.72 -5.85 -5.23
N HIS A 335 -1.43 -6.55 -6.13
CA HIS A 335 -1.19 -6.52 -7.57
C HIS A 335 -1.35 -5.11 -8.13
N GLU A 336 -2.44 -4.41 -7.80
CA GLU A 336 -2.68 -3.05 -8.28
C GLU A 336 -1.66 -2.04 -7.73
N LEU A 337 -1.33 -2.13 -6.43
CA LEU A 337 -0.23 -1.33 -5.86
C LEU A 337 1.12 -1.65 -6.52
N GLY A 338 1.36 -2.90 -6.90
CA GLY A 338 2.54 -3.32 -7.68
C GLY A 338 2.65 -2.55 -9.01
N HIS A 339 1.56 -2.43 -9.76
CA HIS A 339 1.52 -1.60 -10.98
C HIS A 339 1.76 -0.11 -10.67
N ASN A 340 1.17 0.45 -9.60
CA ASN A 340 1.47 1.83 -9.19
C ASN A 340 2.96 2.04 -8.92
N LEU A 341 3.64 1.01 -8.40
CA LEU A 341 5.09 0.96 -8.16
C LEU A 341 5.91 0.53 -9.39
N GLY A 342 5.32 0.58 -10.58
CA GLY A 342 5.99 0.36 -11.86
C GLY A 342 6.31 -1.10 -12.19
N MET A 343 5.72 -2.07 -11.49
CA MET A 343 5.85 -3.49 -11.81
C MET A 343 4.97 -3.85 -13.00
N TYR A 344 5.49 -4.68 -13.91
CA TYR A 344 4.73 -5.18 -15.05
C TYR A 344 4.17 -6.57 -14.75
N HIS A 345 3.28 -7.06 -15.63
CA HIS A 345 2.78 -8.42 -15.52
C HIS A 345 3.92 -9.41 -15.74
N ASP A 346 3.86 -10.54 -15.05
CA ASP A 346 4.85 -11.59 -15.18
C ASP A 346 4.88 -12.17 -16.60
N ARG A 347 6.08 -12.18 -17.17
CA ARG A 347 6.41 -12.75 -18.49
C ARG A 347 6.83 -14.21 -18.33
N LYS A 348 6.97 -14.94 -19.45
CA LYS A 348 7.30 -16.39 -19.47
C LYS A 348 8.50 -16.83 -18.60
N ASN A 349 9.50 -15.95 -18.42
CA ASN A 349 10.73 -16.25 -17.67
C ASN A 349 10.72 -15.72 -16.23
N CYS A 350 9.58 -15.20 -15.76
CA CYS A 350 9.41 -14.68 -14.41
C CYS A 350 9.02 -15.82 -13.47
N ILE A 351 9.74 -15.93 -12.36
CA ILE A 351 9.63 -17.05 -11.42
C ILE A 351 9.52 -16.49 -10.00
N CYS A 352 8.65 -17.11 -9.21
CA CYS A 352 8.61 -17.06 -7.75
C CYS A 352 8.54 -18.51 -7.23
N ASN A 353 8.76 -18.71 -5.93
CA ASN A 353 8.69 -20.04 -5.30
C ASN A 353 7.24 -20.49 -5.04
N ASP A 354 6.37 -20.26 -6.03
CA ASP A 354 4.94 -20.59 -5.99
C ASP A 354 4.42 -20.78 -7.41
N SER A 355 3.21 -21.32 -7.55
CA SER A 355 2.61 -21.63 -8.86
C SER A 355 2.20 -20.38 -9.66
N SER A 356 1.89 -19.26 -8.97
CA SER A 356 1.44 -18.02 -9.60
C SER A 356 1.80 -16.81 -8.74
N CYS A 357 2.78 -16.03 -9.20
CA CYS A 357 3.24 -14.84 -8.51
C CYS A 357 2.18 -13.72 -8.51
N ILE A 358 2.35 -12.73 -7.62
CA ILE A 358 1.39 -11.62 -7.47
C ILE A 358 1.11 -10.91 -8.79
N MET A 359 2.15 -10.63 -9.59
CA MET A 359 2.01 -9.88 -10.85
C MET A 359 1.58 -10.75 -12.04
N SER A 360 1.10 -11.97 -11.82
CA SER A 360 0.43 -12.74 -12.88
C SER A 360 -0.78 -11.97 -13.42
N ALA A 361 -0.89 -11.86 -14.75
CA ALA A 361 -2.01 -11.13 -15.40
C ALA A 361 -3.39 -11.76 -15.13
N VAL A 362 -3.40 -13.05 -14.79
CA VAL A 362 -4.60 -13.84 -14.47
C VAL A 362 -4.46 -14.34 -13.04
N LEU A 363 -5.51 -14.14 -12.25
CA LEU A 363 -5.54 -14.60 -10.86
C LEU A 363 -5.67 -16.13 -10.84
N SER A 364 -4.66 -16.79 -10.27
CA SER A 364 -4.67 -18.24 -10.07
C SER A 364 -5.77 -18.67 -9.10
N SER A 365 -6.19 -19.94 -9.24
CA SER A 365 -7.07 -20.57 -8.25
C SER A 365 -6.41 -20.79 -6.89
N GLN A 366 -5.07 -20.68 -6.83
CA GLN A 366 -4.26 -20.63 -5.61
C GLN A 366 -3.34 -19.39 -5.72
N PRO A 367 -3.81 -18.21 -5.29
CA PRO A 367 -3.01 -17.00 -5.36
C PRO A 367 -1.79 -17.07 -4.45
N SER A 368 -0.62 -16.64 -4.93
CA SER A 368 0.59 -16.50 -4.12
C SER A 368 0.67 -15.13 -3.45
N LYS A 369 1.45 -15.07 -2.36
CA LYS A 369 1.94 -13.83 -1.73
C LYS A 369 3.30 -13.38 -2.25
N LEU A 370 3.88 -14.06 -3.23
CA LEU A 370 5.25 -13.81 -3.67
C LEU A 370 5.27 -12.96 -4.95
N PHE A 371 6.05 -11.87 -4.91
CA PHE A 371 6.49 -11.17 -6.10
C PHE A 371 7.55 -11.99 -6.85
N SER A 372 7.57 -11.90 -8.18
CA SER A 372 8.55 -12.61 -8.99
C SER A 372 9.92 -11.91 -8.99
N ASN A 373 10.94 -12.60 -9.50
CA ASN A 373 12.23 -11.98 -9.82
C ASN A 373 12.09 -10.79 -10.80
N CYS A 374 11.14 -10.83 -11.73
CA CYS A 374 10.87 -9.73 -12.66
C CYS A 374 10.24 -8.53 -11.95
N SER A 375 9.26 -8.75 -11.07
CA SER A 375 8.64 -7.66 -10.30
C SER A 375 9.69 -6.92 -9.47
N ASN A 376 10.61 -7.65 -8.84
CA ASN A 376 11.74 -7.07 -8.12
C ASN A 376 12.65 -6.21 -9.02
N HIS A 377 12.92 -6.66 -10.25
CA HIS A 377 13.72 -5.90 -11.21
C HIS A 377 12.98 -4.63 -11.68
N ASP A 378 11.69 -4.74 -12.00
CA ASP A 378 10.85 -3.63 -12.44
C ASP A 378 10.71 -2.57 -11.34
N TYR A 379 10.51 -2.98 -10.09
CA TYR A 379 10.46 -2.06 -8.96
C TYR A 379 11.79 -1.32 -8.74
N ARG A 380 12.93 -2.01 -8.83
CA ARG A 380 14.26 -1.35 -8.78
C ARG A 380 14.39 -0.30 -9.89
N ARG A 381 14.02 -0.67 -11.11
CA ARG A 381 14.06 0.24 -12.26
C ARG A 381 13.15 1.46 -12.02
N TYR A 382 11.93 1.24 -11.53
CA TYR A 382 10.99 2.28 -11.17
C TYR A 382 11.59 3.27 -10.16
N LEU A 383 12.12 2.78 -9.04
CA LEU A 383 12.75 3.62 -8.01
C LEU A 383 13.92 4.44 -8.57
N THR A 384 14.76 3.83 -9.42
CA THR A 384 15.90 4.55 -10.02
C THR A 384 15.50 5.58 -11.07
N THR A 385 14.39 5.34 -11.78
CA THR A 385 13.93 6.17 -12.90
C THR A 385 13.08 7.34 -12.40
N TYR A 386 12.05 7.05 -11.60
CA TYR A 386 11.05 8.02 -11.17
C TYR A 386 11.35 8.66 -9.82
N LYS A 387 12.11 7.97 -8.95
CA LYS A 387 12.53 8.46 -7.62
C LYS A 387 11.36 9.07 -6.81
N PRO A 388 10.28 8.31 -6.58
CA PRO A 388 9.07 8.82 -5.92
C PRO A 388 9.39 9.34 -4.52
N LYS A 389 9.26 10.65 -4.32
CA LYS A 389 9.65 11.31 -3.07
C LYS A 389 8.68 11.05 -1.91
N CYS A 390 7.39 10.85 -2.21
CA CYS A 390 6.34 10.73 -1.19
C CYS A 390 6.46 9.47 -0.32
N ILE A 391 7.09 8.41 -0.84
CA ILE A 391 7.24 7.13 -0.11
C ILE A 391 8.52 7.03 0.74
N LEU A 392 9.26 8.13 0.88
CA LEU A 392 10.57 8.16 1.56
C LEU A 392 10.49 8.57 3.03
N ASN A 393 9.42 9.26 3.43
CA ASN A 393 9.22 9.64 4.83
C ASN A 393 8.58 8.49 5.60
N PRO A 394 9.24 7.95 6.65
CA PRO A 394 8.52 7.17 7.64
C PRO A 394 7.47 8.06 8.33
N PRO A 395 6.36 7.48 8.81
CA PRO A 395 5.57 8.15 9.84
C PRO A 395 6.48 8.46 11.04
N LEU A 396 6.23 9.57 11.74
CA LEU A 396 7.04 9.95 12.91
C LEU A 396 6.92 8.86 14.00
N ARG A 397 7.91 8.73 14.89
CA ARG A 397 7.84 7.71 15.96
C ARG A 397 6.62 7.87 16.86
N LYS A 398 6.21 9.13 17.08
CA LYS A 398 4.97 9.47 17.79
C LYS A 398 3.72 9.02 17.05
N ASP A 399 3.81 8.93 15.72
CA ASP A 399 2.72 8.47 14.87
C ASP A 399 2.51 6.94 14.96
N ILE A 400 3.47 6.21 15.56
CA ILE A 400 3.44 4.76 15.80
C ILE A 400 3.00 4.53 17.25
N ALA A 401 1.70 4.49 17.49
CA ALA A 401 1.16 4.41 18.86
C ALA A 401 0.88 2.98 19.34
N SER A 402 1.40 1.99 18.63
CA SER A 402 1.54 0.64 19.14
C SER A 402 2.77 0.58 20.07
N PRO A 403 2.86 -0.35 21.05
CA PRO A 403 4.02 -0.41 21.95
C PRO A 403 5.27 -0.82 21.14
N PRO A 404 6.49 -0.90 21.65
CA PRO A 404 7.69 -1.17 20.81
C PRO A 404 7.98 -2.66 20.54
N ILE A 405 8.34 -3.11 19.32
CA ILE A 405 8.94 -4.46 19.10
C ILE A 405 10.43 -4.32 18.83
N CYS A 406 11.19 -4.79 19.81
CA CYS A 406 12.62 -4.93 19.62
C CYS A 406 13.00 -5.95 18.54
N GLY A 407 13.74 -5.47 17.53
CA GLY A 407 14.37 -6.26 16.48
C GLY A 407 13.66 -6.18 15.13
N ASN A 408 12.67 -5.30 14.96
CA ASN A 408 11.92 -5.13 13.71
C ASN A 408 12.57 -4.10 12.75
N GLU A 409 13.74 -3.55 13.11
CA GLU A 409 14.48 -2.50 12.41
C GLU A 409 13.71 -1.16 12.32
N ILE A 410 12.73 -0.95 13.20
CA ILE A 410 11.94 0.27 13.34
C ILE A 410 12.23 0.81 14.73
N TRP A 411 12.74 2.03 14.80
CA TRP A 411 12.99 2.63 16.11
C TRP A 411 11.68 3.22 16.64
N GLU A 412 11.03 2.52 17.57
CA GLU A 412 9.69 2.85 18.07
C GLU A 412 9.74 3.58 19.44
N GLU A 413 8.59 4.10 19.91
CA GLU A 413 8.52 4.72 21.25
C GLU A 413 8.66 3.66 22.35
N GLY A 414 9.62 3.88 23.28
CA GLY A 414 9.97 2.95 24.36
C GLY A 414 11.26 2.17 24.11
N GLU A 415 11.73 2.09 22.87
CA GLU A 415 13.07 1.62 22.52
C GLU A 415 14.09 2.74 22.57
N GLU A 416 15.28 2.44 23.08
CA GLU A 416 16.39 3.39 23.01
C GLU A 416 17.13 3.27 21.66
N CYS A 417 17.01 2.12 20.99
CA CYS A 417 17.54 1.81 19.68
C CYS A 417 16.92 0.51 19.12
N ASP A 418 16.96 0.30 17.80
CA ASP A 418 16.61 -0.98 17.17
C ASP A 418 17.55 -1.21 15.97
N CYS A 419 18.28 -2.33 15.97
CA CYS A 419 19.18 -2.70 14.88
C CYS A 419 18.86 -4.06 14.26
N GLY A 420 17.62 -4.53 14.42
CA GLY A 420 17.19 -5.84 13.99
C GLY A 420 17.59 -6.95 14.97
N SER A 421 17.50 -8.20 14.50
CA SER A 421 17.85 -9.36 15.32
C SER A 421 19.33 -9.34 15.76
N PRO A 422 19.69 -10.00 16.88
CA PRO A 422 21.09 -10.15 17.31
C PRO A 422 22.03 -10.74 16.25
N LYS A 423 21.49 -11.47 15.27
CA LYS A 423 22.26 -12.07 14.18
C LYS A 423 22.61 -11.06 13.09
N ASP A 424 21.75 -10.07 12.86
CA ASP A 424 21.85 -9.12 11.74
C ASP A 424 22.35 -7.74 12.18
N CYS A 425 22.24 -7.42 13.47
CA CYS A 425 22.63 -6.13 14.03
C CYS A 425 24.14 -5.88 13.88
N GLN A 426 24.46 -4.74 13.25
CA GLN A 426 25.82 -4.23 13.08
C GLN A 426 26.04 -2.92 13.86
N ASN A 427 25.07 -2.49 14.66
CA ASN A 427 25.08 -1.21 15.35
C ASN A 427 25.78 -1.35 16.72
N PRO A 428 27.00 -0.82 16.91
CA PRO A 428 27.73 -0.97 18.17
C PRO A 428 27.10 -0.17 19.33
N CYS A 429 26.15 0.73 19.05
CA CYS A 429 25.47 1.54 20.04
C CYS A 429 24.25 0.84 20.66
N CYS A 430 23.82 -0.29 20.09
CA CYS A 430 22.56 -0.93 20.40
C CYS A 430 22.74 -2.40 20.79
N ASP A 431 22.17 -2.79 21.92
CA ASP A 431 21.99 -4.19 22.26
C ASP A 431 20.74 -4.73 21.54
N ALA A 432 20.98 -5.49 20.47
CA ALA A 432 19.95 -6.07 19.62
C ALA A 432 18.98 -7.03 20.35
N ALA A 433 19.37 -7.57 21.51
CA ALA A 433 18.49 -8.47 22.26
C ALA A 433 17.49 -7.71 23.14
N THR A 434 17.80 -6.47 23.50
CA THR A 434 17.04 -5.70 24.50
C THR A 434 16.55 -4.34 23.98
N CYS A 435 17.03 -3.89 22.82
CA CYS A 435 16.77 -2.57 22.25
C CYS A 435 17.10 -1.42 23.20
N LYS A 436 18.14 -1.67 24.00
CA LYS A 436 18.76 -0.73 24.93
C LYS A 436 20.09 -0.26 24.39
N LEU A 437 20.45 0.97 24.76
CA LEU A 437 21.74 1.52 24.40
C LEU A 437 22.86 0.78 25.15
N THR A 438 23.95 0.52 24.43
CA THR A 438 25.18 0.01 25.06
C THR A 438 25.75 1.06 26.03
N PRO A 439 26.48 0.66 27.08
CA PRO A 439 27.06 1.60 28.05
C PRO A 439 27.87 2.73 27.37
N GLY A 440 27.49 3.98 27.65
CA GLY A 440 28.15 5.18 27.12
C GLY A 440 27.58 5.72 25.81
N ALA A 441 26.58 5.06 25.21
CA ALA A 441 25.83 5.58 24.08
C ALA A 441 24.71 6.53 24.55
N GLU A 442 24.56 7.66 23.87
CA GLU A 442 23.46 8.62 24.02
C GLU A 442 22.34 8.37 23.00
N CYS A 443 22.64 7.62 21.92
CA CYS A 443 21.71 7.26 20.87
C CYS A 443 22.20 6.03 20.08
N GLY A 444 21.29 5.32 19.43
CA GLY A 444 21.61 4.19 18.54
C GLY A 444 21.05 4.37 17.13
N ASN A 445 19.91 5.03 16.99
CA ASN A 445 19.21 5.22 15.73
C ASN A 445 19.00 6.72 15.43
N GLY A 446 18.55 7.02 14.21
CA GLY A 446 18.18 8.36 13.79
C GLY A 446 19.30 9.18 13.13
N LEU A 447 18.92 10.11 12.25
CA LEU A 447 19.86 10.93 11.47
C LEU A 447 20.63 11.95 12.33
N CYS A 448 20.17 12.20 13.56
CA CYS A 448 20.84 13.02 14.56
C CYS A 448 21.72 12.22 15.53
N CYS A 449 22.00 10.94 15.22
CA CYS A 449 22.98 10.14 15.95
C CYS A 449 24.29 10.01 15.16
N GLU A 450 25.44 10.23 15.81
CA GLU A 450 26.76 9.97 15.24
C GLU A 450 27.69 9.37 16.28
N LYS A 451 28.29 8.20 15.97
CA LYS A 451 29.20 7.48 16.88
C LYS A 451 28.62 7.33 18.30
N CYS A 452 27.36 6.92 18.36
CA CYS A 452 26.58 6.76 19.59
C CYS A 452 26.39 8.05 20.41
N LYS A 453 26.55 9.24 19.82
CA LYS A 453 26.33 10.53 20.46
C LYS A 453 25.30 11.37 19.72
N ILE A 454 24.50 12.13 20.45
CA ILE A 454 23.54 13.05 19.83
C ILE A 454 24.33 14.18 19.16
N LYS A 455 24.05 14.43 17.88
CA LYS A 455 24.67 15.53 17.13
C LYS A 455 24.30 16.86 17.77
N THR A 456 25.24 17.81 17.79
CA THR A 456 25.03 19.14 18.37
C THR A 456 23.88 19.88 17.70
N ALA A 457 23.22 20.77 18.44
CA ALA A 457 22.13 21.61 17.92
C ALA A 457 22.57 22.37 16.67
N GLY A 458 21.70 22.44 15.66
CA GLY A 458 21.99 23.09 14.37
C GLY A 458 22.77 22.21 13.39
N THR A 459 23.12 20.96 13.74
CA THR A 459 23.73 20.03 12.76
C THR A 459 22.68 19.57 11.76
N VAL A 460 22.94 19.69 10.46
CA VAL A 460 22.03 19.23 9.40
C VAL A 460 21.87 17.71 9.46
N CYS A 461 20.65 17.22 9.68
CA CYS A 461 20.33 15.78 9.70
C CYS A 461 19.73 15.29 8.40
N ARG A 462 18.93 16.13 7.75
CA ARG A 462 18.46 15.91 6.39
C ARG A 462 18.79 17.16 5.57
N ARG A 463 19.56 16.96 4.51
CA ARG A 463 19.87 18.06 3.59
C ARG A 463 18.65 18.28 2.70
N ALA A 464 18.38 19.54 2.37
CA ALA A 464 17.46 19.87 1.29
C ALA A 464 17.88 19.13 0.02
N ARG A 465 16.93 18.39 -0.56
CA ARG A 465 17.15 17.63 -1.80
C ARG A 465 17.23 18.55 -3.01
N ASP A 466 16.45 19.62 -2.99
CA ASP A 466 16.41 20.67 -4.00
C ASP A 466 15.89 21.98 -3.38
N GLU A 467 15.63 23.00 -4.20
CA GLU A 467 15.24 24.33 -3.75
C GLU A 467 13.81 24.43 -3.19
N CYS A 468 12.98 23.39 -3.36
CA CYS A 468 11.62 23.32 -2.80
C CYS A 468 11.57 22.52 -1.49
N ASP A 469 12.72 22.07 -1.01
CA ASP A 469 12.90 21.26 0.18
C ASP A 469 13.66 22.07 1.25
N VAL A 470 13.27 21.97 2.52
CA VAL A 470 13.91 22.70 3.61
C VAL A 470 14.85 21.77 4.36
N PRO A 471 16.10 22.15 4.67
CA PRO A 471 16.96 21.26 5.46
C PRO A 471 16.51 21.21 6.93
N GLU A 472 16.42 20.01 7.49
CA GLU A 472 16.19 19.82 8.92
C GLU A 472 17.50 19.70 9.69
N HIS A 473 17.45 20.23 10.90
CA HIS A 473 18.58 20.34 11.79
C HIS A 473 18.28 19.62 13.10
N CYS A 474 19.30 18.99 13.66
CA CYS A 474 19.24 18.39 14.97
C CYS A 474 18.96 19.45 16.02
N THR A 475 18.09 19.12 16.97
CA THR A 475 17.79 19.97 18.11
C THR A 475 18.92 19.97 19.14
N GLY A 476 19.85 19.02 19.06
CA GLY A 476 20.88 18.77 20.09
C GLY A 476 20.37 18.06 21.33
N GLN A 477 19.08 17.71 21.37
CA GLN A 477 18.42 17.05 22.50
C GLN A 477 17.79 15.71 22.10
N SER A 478 17.64 15.45 20.80
CA SER A 478 17.06 14.23 20.24
C SER A 478 17.93 13.70 19.10
N ALA A 479 18.00 12.38 18.99
CA ALA A 479 18.61 11.69 17.85
C ALA A 479 17.67 11.55 16.64
N GLU A 480 16.38 11.87 16.81
CA GLU A 480 15.42 11.97 15.72
C GLU A 480 15.57 13.30 14.99
N CYS A 481 15.58 13.22 13.65
CA CYS A 481 15.52 14.40 12.81
C CYS A 481 14.07 14.91 12.80
N PRO A 482 13.83 16.22 12.87
CA PRO A 482 12.49 16.78 12.72
C PRO A 482 11.78 16.27 11.46
N ALA A 483 10.45 16.32 11.45
CA ALA A 483 9.63 15.94 10.31
C ALA A 483 10.06 16.66 9.03
N ASP A 484 10.07 15.95 7.89
CA ASP A 484 10.43 16.49 6.59
C ASP A 484 9.47 17.63 6.21
N GLY A 485 10.00 18.86 6.21
CA GLY A 485 9.33 20.07 5.82
C GLY A 485 9.70 20.50 4.41
N PHE A 486 8.71 20.99 3.68
CA PHE A 486 8.92 21.61 2.36
C PHE A 486 8.82 23.12 2.45
N HIS A 487 9.38 23.80 1.46
CA HIS A 487 9.06 25.21 1.28
C HIS A 487 7.56 25.36 1.01
N ALA A 488 7.00 26.50 1.43
CA ALA A 488 5.60 26.80 1.19
C ALA A 488 5.27 26.70 -0.31
N ASN A 489 4.11 26.13 -0.61
CA ASN A 489 3.63 26.08 -1.98
C ASN A 489 3.54 27.50 -2.55
N GLY A 490 3.97 27.68 -3.81
CA GLY A 490 4.05 28.99 -4.44
C GLY A 490 5.40 29.70 -4.33
N GLN A 491 6.36 29.16 -3.58
CA GLN A 491 7.74 29.68 -3.57
C GLN A 491 8.36 29.55 -4.98
N PRO A 492 8.93 30.61 -5.59
CA PRO A 492 9.54 30.50 -6.91
C PRO A 492 10.73 29.53 -6.94
N CYS A 493 10.85 28.74 -8.01
CA CYS A 493 11.88 27.72 -8.17
C CYS A 493 12.39 27.64 -9.62
N GLN A 494 13.56 27.01 -9.81
CA GLN A 494 14.30 26.80 -11.06
C GLN A 494 14.51 28.10 -11.84
N ASN A 495 15.03 29.14 -11.18
CA ASN A 495 15.21 30.48 -11.76
C ASN A 495 13.88 31.10 -12.25
N ASN A 496 12.83 31.06 -11.41
CA ASN A 496 11.48 31.55 -11.71
C ASN A 496 10.75 30.83 -12.87
N ASN A 497 11.23 29.66 -13.30
CA ASN A 497 10.53 28.84 -14.30
C ASN A 497 9.38 28.01 -13.72
N GLY A 498 9.29 27.91 -12.39
CA GLY A 498 8.23 27.20 -11.69
C GLY A 498 7.94 27.79 -10.31
N TYR A 499 6.99 27.16 -9.63
CA TYR A 499 6.68 27.41 -8.23
C TYR A 499 6.65 26.09 -7.47
N CYS A 500 7.11 26.08 -6.22
CA CYS A 500 7.13 24.88 -5.39
C CYS A 500 5.71 24.37 -5.15
N TYR A 501 5.55 23.06 -5.21
CA TYR A 501 4.31 22.36 -4.97
C TYR A 501 4.61 21.02 -4.29
N ASN A 502 4.27 20.90 -3.01
CA ASN A 502 4.42 19.72 -2.17
C ASN A 502 5.84 19.10 -2.22
N GLY A 503 6.87 19.95 -2.16
CA GLY A 503 8.28 19.52 -2.17
C GLY A 503 8.89 19.28 -3.57
N ASP A 504 8.13 19.55 -4.63
CA ASP A 504 8.59 19.50 -6.02
C ASP A 504 8.48 20.86 -6.71
N CYS A 505 9.20 21.02 -7.83
CA CYS A 505 9.09 22.18 -8.72
C CYS A 505 8.56 21.71 -10.09
N PRO A 506 7.24 21.54 -10.26
CA PRO A 506 6.63 21.07 -11.51
C PRO A 506 6.77 22.12 -12.63
N ILE A 507 7.35 21.70 -13.76
CA ILE A 507 7.64 22.57 -14.92
C ILE A 507 7.30 21.83 -16.20
N MET A 508 6.60 22.49 -17.12
CA MET A 508 6.17 21.92 -18.41
C MET A 508 7.32 21.29 -19.20
N THR A 509 8.50 21.92 -19.24
CA THR A 509 9.69 21.37 -19.92
C THR A 509 10.14 20.03 -19.34
N LYS A 510 10.17 19.91 -17.99
CA LYS A 510 10.53 18.64 -17.33
C LYS A 510 9.50 17.56 -17.63
N GLN A 511 8.21 17.94 -17.65
CA GLN A 511 7.13 17.04 -18.01
C GLN A 511 7.21 16.58 -19.48
N CYS A 512 7.51 17.48 -20.43
CA CYS A 512 7.77 17.12 -21.83
C CYS A 512 8.94 16.15 -21.98
N ILE A 513 10.03 16.38 -21.25
CA ILE A 513 11.20 15.49 -21.25
C ILE A 513 10.84 14.11 -20.70
N SER A 514 10.07 14.04 -19.62
CA SER A 514 9.58 12.79 -19.04
C SER A 514 8.73 11.98 -20.04
N LEU A 515 7.87 12.66 -20.82
CA LEU A 515 6.97 12.01 -21.77
C LEU A 515 7.62 11.61 -23.09
N PHE A 516 8.57 12.39 -23.60
CA PHE A 516 9.09 12.24 -24.97
C PHE A 516 10.62 12.14 -25.08
N GLY A 517 11.34 12.17 -23.95
CA GLY A 517 12.79 12.08 -23.91
C GLY A 517 13.51 13.43 -23.87
N SER A 518 14.82 13.40 -23.71
CA SER A 518 15.68 14.56 -23.39
C SER A 518 15.68 15.71 -24.40
N ARG A 519 15.18 15.50 -25.62
CA ARG A 519 15.10 16.51 -26.69
C ARG A 519 13.78 17.28 -26.72
N ALA A 520 12.81 16.90 -25.90
CA ALA A 520 11.50 17.52 -25.91
C ALA A 520 11.50 18.86 -25.16
N THR A 521 10.82 19.85 -25.74
CA THR A 521 10.57 21.17 -25.14
C THR A 521 9.07 21.45 -25.12
N VAL A 522 8.65 22.53 -24.45
CA VAL A 522 7.25 22.97 -24.49
C VAL A 522 6.92 23.46 -25.90
N ALA A 523 5.72 23.15 -26.39
CA ALA A 523 5.24 23.66 -27.67
C ALA A 523 4.88 25.15 -27.58
N GLU A 524 4.72 25.79 -28.74
CA GLU A 524 4.20 27.15 -28.86
C GLU A 524 2.79 27.28 -28.24
N ASP A 525 2.46 28.46 -27.73
CA ASP A 525 1.17 28.75 -27.07
C ASP A 525 -0.04 28.46 -27.96
N SER A 526 0.12 28.59 -29.28
CA SER A 526 -0.91 28.28 -30.26
C SER A 526 -1.38 26.82 -30.18
N CYS A 527 -0.52 25.88 -29.78
CA CYS A 527 -0.89 24.47 -29.60
C CYS A 527 -1.86 24.28 -28.44
N PHE A 528 -1.76 25.08 -27.37
CA PHE A 528 -2.62 24.96 -26.19
C PHE A 528 -4.06 25.41 -26.46
N GLN A 529 -4.30 26.15 -27.56
CA GLN A 529 -5.65 26.53 -27.99
C GLN A 529 -6.54 25.32 -28.30
N GLU A 530 -5.94 24.18 -28.64
CA GLU A 530 -6.65 22.90 -28.80
C GLU A 530 -7.41 22.48 -27.54
N ASN A 531 -6.98 22.91 -26.35
CA ASN A 531 -7.65 22.62 -25.09
C ASN A 531 -9.01 23.32 -24.92
N GLN A 532 -9.30 24.34 -25.73
CA GLN A 532 -10.62 25.00 -25.75
C GLN A 532 -11.67 24.20 -26.53
N LYS A 533 -11.27 23.17 -27.29
CA LYS A 533 -12.20 22.39 -28.13
C LYS A 533 -13.06 21.42 -27.30
N GLY A 534 -12.60 21.00 -26.13
CA GLY A 534 -13.24 19.92 -25.38
C GLY A 534 -13.19 18.59 -26.13
N SER A 535 -12.11 18.37 -26.91
CA SER A 535 -11.94 17.19 -27.75
C SER A 535 -11.57 15.97 -26.91
N TYR A 536 -11.35 14.82 -27.56
CA TYR A 536 -10.97 13.60 -26.85
C TYR A 536 -9.62 13.72 -26.09
N TYR A 537 -8.75 14.64 -26.47
CA TYR A 537 -7.46 14.89 -25.80
C TYR A 537 -7.34 16.28 -25.21
N GLY A 538 -7.97 17.29 -25.84
CA GLY A 538 -7.82 18.70 -25.53
C GLY A 538 -9.00 19.21 -24.70
N TYR A 539 -8.82 19.18 -23.38
CA TYR A 539 -9.80 19.60 -22.38
C TYR A 539 -9.07 19.98 -21.08
N CYS A 540 -9.77 20.54 -20.09
CA CYS A 540 -9.18 20.87 -18.78
C CYS A 540 -9.56 19.84 -17.72
N ARG A 541 -10.86 19.61 -17.53
CA ARG A 541 -11.40 18.69 -16.53
C ARG A 541 -12.45 17.80 -17.14
N LYS A 542 -12.91 16.79 -16.41
CA LYS A 542 -14.11 16.04 -16.73
C LYS A 542 -15.12 16.13 -15.58
N GLU A 543 -16.37 16.07 -15.97
CA GLU A 543 -17.51 15.99 -15.05
C GLU A 543 -18.34 14.79 -15.49
N ASN A 544 -18.38 13.72 -14.70
CA ASN A 544 -19.07 12.47 -15.02
C ASN A 544 -18.66 11.89 -16.41
N GLY A 545 -17.35 11.84 -16.67
CA GLY A 545 -16.78 11.38 -17.94
C GLY A 545 -16.86 12.38 -19.10
N ARG A 546 -17.70 13.43 -18.99
CA ARG A 546 -17.78 14.47 -20.02
C ARG A 546 -16.57 15.40 -19.94
N LYS A 547 -15.78 15.47 -21.01
CA LYS A 547 -14.63 16.37 -21.16
C LYS A 547 -15.10 17.82 -21.28
N ILE A 548 -14.65 18.66 -20.35
CA ILE A 548 -14.98 20.08 -20.29
C ILE A 548 -13.86 20.89 -20.94
N PRO A 549 -14.15 21.71 -21.97
CA PRO A 549 -13.14 22.57 -22.58
C PRO A 549 -12.55 23.53 -21.56
N CYS A 550 -11.28 23.90 -21.75
CA CYS A 550 -10.66 24.96 -20.97
C CYS A 550 -11.29 26.31 -21.28
N ALA A 551 -11.45 27.15 -20.26
CA ALA A 551 -11.64 28.58 -20.51
C ALA A 551 -10.35 29.16 -21.14
N PRO A 552 -10.42 30.30 -21.85
CA PRO A 552 -9.26 30.88 -22.52
C PRO A 552 -8.04 31.09 -21.60
N GLN A 553 -8.25 31.44 -20.34
CA GLN A 553 -7.21 31.62 -19.33
C GLN A 553 -6.63 30.30 -18.77
N ASP A 554 -7.33 29.18 -18.94
CA ASP A 554 -6.97 27.87 -18.37
C ASP A 554 -6.28 26.95 -19.38
N ILE A 555 -6.07 27.40 -20.63
CA ILE A 555 -5.55 26.56 -21.73
C ILE A 555 -4.21 25.90 -21.41
N LYS A 556 -3.41 26.52 -20.54
CA LYS A 556 -2.12 26.03 -20.06
C LYS A 556 -2.22 24.99 -18.94
N CYS A 557 -3.43 24.64 -18.51
CA CYS A 557 -3.70 23.64 -17.46
C CYS A 557 -4.48 22.41 -17.95
N GLY A 558 -4.72 22.31 -19.26
CA GLY A 558 -5.31 21.13 -19.89
C GLY A 558 -4.27 20.07 -20.30
N ARG A 559 -4.36 19.59 -21.55
CA ARG A 559 -3.34 18.72 -22.15
C ARG A 559 -2.03 19.50 -22.32
N LEU A 560 -0.91 18.85 -21.98
CA LEU A 560 0.42 19.37 -22.28
C LEU A 560 0.73 19.15 -23.77
N TYR A 561 1.23 20.20 -24.43
CA TYR A 561 1.78 20.13 -25.78
C TYR A 561 3.28 20.39 -25.74
N CYS A 562 4.02 19.55 -26.46
CA CYS A 562 5.46 19.54 -26.53
C CYS A 562 5.94 19.60 -27.97
N LEU A 563 7.13 20.14 -28.18
CA LEU A 563 7.89 20.05 -29.40
C LEU A 563 8.99 19.01 -29.21
N ASP A 564 8.98 17.96 -30.03
CA ASP A 564 10.04 16.95 -30.01
C ASP A 564 11.08 17.29 -31.09
N ASN A 565 12.22 17.81 -30.64
CA ASN A 565 13.31 18.30 -31.51
C ASN A 565 14.15 17.16 -32.13
N SER A 566 13.61 15.94 -32.20
CA SER A 566 14.28 14.82 -32.86
C SER A 566 14.24 14.96 -34.38
N PRO A 567 15.34 14.66 -35.10
CA PRO A 567 15.35 14.70 -36.56
C PRO A 567 14.22 13.87 -37.16
N GLY A 568 13.38 14.48 -38.01
CA GLY A 568 12.26 13.83 -38.69
C GLY A 568 10.89 14.06 -38.06
N ASN A 569 10.79 14.56 -36.83
CA ASN A 569 9.50 14.95 -36.28
C ASN A 569 9.06 16.30 -36.86
N LYS A 570 7.84 16.33 -37.41
CA LYS A 570 7.25 17.50 -38.05
C LYS A 570 6.04 18.07 -37.29
N ASN A 571 5.60 17.42 -36.21
CA ASN A 571 4.43 17.88 -35.47
C ASN A 571 4.84 18.88 -34.36
N PRO A 572 4.51 20.18 -34.51
CA PRO A 572 4.86 21.18 -33.50
C PRO A 572 4.03 21.08 -32.21
N CYS A 573 2.89 20.38 -32.26
CA CYS A 573 1.94 20.24 -31.16
C CYS A 573 1.83 18.77 -30.72
N LYS A 574 2.97 18.11 -30.47
CA LYS A 574 2.98 16.71 -30.00
C LYS A 574 2.36 16.66 -28.60
N MET A 575 1.50 15.67 -28.37
CA MET A 575 0.91 15.45 -27.04
C MET A 575 0.82 13.96 -26.72
N HIS A 576 0.73 13.63 -25.43
CA HIS A 576 0.61 12.26 -24.96
C HIS A 576 -0.85 11.98 -24.60
N TYR A 577 -1.45 10.96 -25.21
CA TYR A 577 -2.79 10.51 -24.90
C TYR A 577 -2.91 8.99 -25.06
N ARG A 578 -3.56 8.35 -24.10
CA ARG A 578 -4.02 6.97 -24.16
C ARG A 578 -5.44 6.93 -23.58
N CYS A 579 -6.36 6.21 -24.20
CA CYS A 579 -7.75 6.15 -23.72
C CYS A 579 -7.86 5.56 -22.31
N ARG A 580 -7.02 4.58 -21.96
CA ARG A 580 -6.95 3.92 -20.64
C ARG A 580 -6.15 4.68 -19.58
N ASP A 581 -5.53 5.80 -19.96
CA ASP A 581 -4.73 6.63 -19.06
C ASP A 581 -4.77 8.08 -19.54
N GLN A 582 -5.97 8.65 -19.46
CA GLN A 582 -6.24 9.98 -20.02
C GLN A 582 -5.56 11.09 -19.21
N HIS A 583 -5.26 10.83 -17.92
CA HIS A 583 -4.56 11.75 -17.04
C HIS A 583 -3.08 11.89 -17.41
N LYS A 584 -2.41 10.83 -17.88
CA LYS A 584 -1.01 10.90 -18.33
C LYS A 584 -0.88 11.81 -19.57
N GLY A 585 -0.11 12.88 -19.41
CA GLY A 585 0.08 13.91 -20.43
C GLY A 585 -0.78 15.17 -20.23
N MET A 586 -1.67 15.19 -19.23
CA MET A 586 -2.24 16.45 -18.73
C MET A 586 -1.17 17.22 -17.95
N VAL A 587 -1.27 18.55 -17.93
CA VAL A 587 -0.36 19.40 -17.15
C VAL A 587 -0.49 19.05 -15.66
N GLU A 588 0.65 18.83 -15.01
CA GLU A 588 0.72 18.50 -13.59
C GLU A 588 0.22 19.67 -12.70
N PRO A 589 -0.50 19.41 -11.60
CA PRO A 589 -0.82 20.43 -10.62
C PRO A 589 0.42 21.10 -10.06
N GLY A 590 0.29 22.37 -9.68
CA GLY A 590 1.39 23.22 -9.24
C GLY A 590 2.23 23.80 -10.39
N THR A 591 2.08 23.29 -11.62
CA THR A 591 2.86 23.78 -12.77
C THR A 591 2.55 25.25 -13.03
N LYS A 592 3.61 26.05 -13.20
CA LYS A 592 3.50 27.45 -13.63
C LYS A 592 2.83 27.55 -15.00
N CYS A 593 1.69 28.22 -15.08
CA CYS A 593 0.95 28.43 -16.33
C CYS A 593 1.13 29.84 -16.91
N GLU A 594 1.36 30.84 -16.06
CA GLU A 594 1.72 32.22 -16.40
C GLU A 594 2.61 32.79 -15.28
N ASP A 595 3.18 33.98 -15.47
CA ASP A 595 3.86 34.68 -14.37
C ASP A 595 2.89 34.98 -13.23
N GLY A 596 3.23 34.55 -12.02
CA GLY A 596 2.39 34.67 -10.83
C GLY A 596 1.26 33.65 -10.74
N LYS A 597 1.16 32.67 -11.66
CA LYS A 597 0.05 31.72 -11.69
C LYS A 597 0.47 30.26 -11.82
N VAL A 598 -0.36 29.38 -11.26
CA VAL A 598 -0.18 27.92 -11.26
C VAL A 598 -1.45 27.18 -11.65
N CYS A 599 -1.29 25.98 -12.18
CA CYS A 599 -2.40 25.05 -12.38
C CYS A 599 -2.80 24.40 -11.06
N ASN A 600 -4.01 24.67 -10.58
CA ASN A 600 -4.53 23.97 -9.40
C ASN A 600 -5.00 22.55 -9.74
N ASN A 601 -5.40 21.78 -8.72
CA ASN A 601 -5.96 20.44 -8.89
C ASN A 601 -7.26 20.40 -9.73
N LYS A 602 -7.97 21.51 -9.87
CA LYS A 602 -9.19 21.61 -10.69
C LYS A 602 -8.92 22.01 -12.14
N ARG A 603 -7.63 22.04 -12.55
CA ARG A 603 -7.13 22.33 -13.91
C ARG A 603 -7.51 23.73 -14.36
N GLN A 604 -7.27 24.67 -13.45
CA GLN A 604 -7.46 26.10 -13.66
C GLN A 604 -6.15 26.82 -13.40
N CYS A 605 -5.85 27.82 -14.23
CA CYS A 605 -4.68 28.67 -14.07
C CYS A 605 -5.03 29.83 -13.12
N VAL A 606 -4.65 29.68 -11.85
CA VAL A 606 -5.02 30.59 -10.76
C VAL A 606 -3.81 31.33 -10.21
N ASP A 607 -4.05 32.48 -9.58
CA ASP A 607 -3.00 33.24 -8.91
C ASP A 607 -2.38 32.41 -7.78
N VAL A 608 -1.04 32.39 -7.73
CA VAL A 608 -0.27 31.58 -6.78
C VAL A 608 -0.64 31.88 -5.32
N ASN A 609 -0.99 33.14 -5.00
CA ASN A 609 -1.37 33.56 -3.65
C ASN A 609 -2.82 33.17 -3.29
N THR A 610 -3.64 32.84 -4.28
CA THR A 610 -5.00 32.33 -4.06
C THR A 610 -5.07 30.81 -4.10
N ALA A 611 -4.04 30.17 -4.65
CA ALA A 611 -3.94 28.73 -4.75
C ALA A 611 -3.53 28.08 -3.42
N TYR A 612 -2.73 28.78 -2.60
CA TYR A 612 -2.08 28.25 -1.41
C TYR A 612 -2.14 29.19 -0.20
#